data_AF-A0A3B8ZFE1-F1
#
_entry.id   AF-A0A3B8ZFE1-F1
#
_cell.length_a   1.000
_cell.length_b   1.000
_cell.length_c   1.000
_cell.angle_alpha   90.00
_cell.angle_beta   90.00
_cell.angle_gamma   90.00
#
_symmetry.space_group_name_H-M   'P 1'
#
loop_
_entity.id
_entity.type
_entity.pdbx_description
1 polymer ?
#
loop_
_entity_poly.entity_id
_entity_poly.type
_entity_poly.pdbx_seq_one_letter_code
_entity_poly.pdbx_strand_id
1 'polypeptide(L)'
;QLLLDLAAYPIQHEAVFQVPVTVITKADPPQPLHPSVPFTATALLADKDFRRTDGKIVNLLCVMPAYRAEAALALQFIPDFLNALDRSGVSRIFAPNRPSLVT
;
A
#
# COMPACT_ATOMS: atom_id res chain seq x y z
N GLN A 1 1.06 8.28 -14.51
CA GLN A 1 0.75 9.33 -13.52
C GLN A 1 0.92 8.82 -12.09
N LEU A 2 0.09 7.88 -11.59
CA LEU A 2 0.15 7.38 -10.21
C LEU A 2 1.56 7.07 -9.66
N LEU A 3 2.38 6.30 -10.39
CA LEU A 3 3.73 5.95 -9.94
C LEU A 3 4.67 7.16 -9.84
N LEU A 4 4.47 8.18 -10.69
CA LEU A 4 5.23 9.43 -10.61
C LEU A 4 4.82 10.23 -9.38
N ASP A 5 3.52 10.29 -9.10
CA ASP A 5 2.99 10.98 -7.92
C ASP A 5 3.49 10.31 -6.64
N LEU A 6 3.47 8.97 -6.59
CA LEU A 6 4.02 8.18 -5.48
C LEU A 6 5.53 8.38 -5.33
N ALA A 7 6.30 8.44 -6.43
CA ALA A 7 7.74 8.67 -6.36
C ALA A 7 8.07 10.08 -5.84
N ALA A 8 7.26 11.08 -6.16
CA ALA A 8 7.42 12.45 -5.69
C ALA A 8 6.98 12.66 -4.22
N TYR A 9 6.04 11.84 -3.73
CA TYR A 9 5.40 12.03 -2.43
C TYR A 9 6.39 12.14 -1.25
N PRO A 10 7.36 11.24 -1.06
CA PRO A 10 8.31 11.35 0.06
C PRO A 10 9.14 12.63 0.00
N ILE A 11 9.52 13.07 -1.21
CA ILE A 11 10.31 14.28 -1.44
C ILE A 11 9.50 15.53 -1.09
N GLN A 12 8.23 15.57 -1.50
CA GLN A 12 7.33 16.71 -1.26
C GLN A 12 6.93 16.87 0.22
N HIS A 13 7.02 15.78 1.00
CA HIS A 13 6.55 15.72 2.38
C HIS A 13 7.66 15.47 3.40
N GLU A 14 8.94 15.52 3.00
CA GLU A 14 10.11 15.20 3.84
C GLU A 14 9.96 13.86 4.60
N ALA A 15 9.34 12.89 3.93
CA ALA A 15 8.94 11.62 4.51
C ALA A 15 9.70 10.44 3.88
N VAL A 16 9.46 9.24 4.40
CA VAL A 16 9.90 7.98 3.81
C VAL A 16 8.74 7.01 3.75
N PHE A 17 8.75 6.12 2.77
CA PHE A 17 7.89 4.94 2.79
C PHE A 17 8.46 3.93 3.78
N GLN A 18 7.72 3.67 4.85
CA GLN A 18 8.02 2.64 5.82
C GLN A 18 7.85 1.24 5.23
N VAL A 19 8.75 0.36 5.64
CA VAL A 19 8.78 -1.07 5.29
C VAL A 19 8.37 -1.84 6.55
N PRO A 20 7.51 -2.88 6.45
CA PRO A 20 7.09 -3.54 5.20
C PRO A 20 5.83 -2.95 4.56
N VAL A 21 5.09 -2.07 5.25
CA VAL A 21 3.84 -1.49 4.75
C VAL A 21 3.81 0.01 4.99
N THR A 22 3.46 0.78 3.96
CA THR A 22 3.03 2.18 4.09
C THR A 22 1.62 2.33 3.54
N VAL A 23 0.76 3.07 4.22
CA VAL A 23 -0.60 3.38 3.74
C VAL A 23 -0.73 4.87 3.44
N ILE A 24 -1.30 5.20 2.29
CA ILE A 24 -1.53 6.57 1.82
C ILE A 24 -3.02 6.74 1.55
N THR A 25 -3.64 7.75 2.16
CA THR A 25 -5.04 8.13 1.94
C THR A 25 -5.12 9.53 1.33
N LYS A 26 -6.13 9.78 0.49
CA LYS A 26 -6.31 11.07 -0.18
C LYS A 26 -6.80 12.19 0.76
N ALA A 27 -7.53 11.83 1.82
CA ALA A 27 -8.14 12.76 2.77
C ALA A 27 -8.42 12.06 4.11
N ASP A 28 -8.78 12.85 5.13
CA ASP A 28 -9.40 12.38 6.37
C ASP A 28 -10.78 13.04 6.52
N PRO A 29 -11.90 12.30 6.41
CA PRO A 29 -11.98 10.85 6.25
C PRO A 29 -11.51 10.36 4.86
N PRO A 30 -11.05 9.09 4.74
CA PRO A 30 -10.62 8.53 3.46
C PRO A 30 -11.72 8.54 2.40
N GLN A 31 -11.40 9.07 1.22
CA GLN A 31 -12.27 9.11 0.04
C GLN A 31 -11.82 8.09 -1.01
N PRO A 32 -12.71 7.63 -1.91
CA PRO A 32 -12.32 6.78 -3.03
C PRO A 32 -11.16 7.36 -3.84
N LEU A 33 -10.20 6.51 -4.21
CA LEU A 33 -9.06 6.90 -5.06
C LEU A 33 -9.53 7.39 -6.43
N HIS A 34 -10.61 6.81 -6.95
CA HIS A 34 -11.28 7.20 -8.19
C HIS A 34 -12.78 6.88 -8.08
N PRO A 35 -13.69 7.65 -8.72
CA PRO A 35 -15.14 7.40 -8.64
C PRO A 35 -15.60 5.99 -9.10
N SER A 36 -14.79 5.31 -9.90
CA SER A 36 -15.10 3.97 -10.44
C SER A 36 -14.54 2.80 -9.62
N VAL A 37 -13.84 3.04 -8.51
CA VAL A 37 -13.26 1.98 -7.69
C VAL A 37 -13.63 2.19 -6.22
N PRO A 38 -13.85 1.10 -5.45
CA PRO A 38 -14.27 1.22 -4.05
C PRO A 38 -13.09 1.42 -3.07
N PHE A 39 -11.86 1.42 -3.56
CA PHE A 39 -10.66 1.59 -2.75
C PHE A 39 -10.49 3.05 -2.31
N THR A 40 -10.10 3.27 -1.06
CA THR A 40 -9.96 4.60 -0.46
C THR A 40 -8.52 4.94 -0.06
N ALA A 41 -7.62 3.97 -0.20
CA ALA A 41 -6.23 4.09 0.19
C ALA A 41 -5.33 3.32 -0.79
N THR A 42 -4.04 3.63 -0.76
CA THR A 42 -2.99 2.87 -1.44
C THR A 42 -2.07 2.30 -0.37
N ALA A 43 -1.91 0.98 -0.34
CA ALA A 43 -0.91 0.28 0.44
C ALA A 43 0.33 0.04 -0.43
N LEU A 44 1.50 0.43 0.08
CA LEU A 44 2.80 0.10 -0.50
C LEU A 44 3.39 -1.06 0.31
N LEU A 45 3.53 -2.21 -0.33
CA LEU A 45 3.99 -3.46 0.31
C LEU A 45 5.40 -3.79 -0.15
N ALA A 46 6.32 -4.09 0.76
CA ALA A 46 7.59 -4.67 0.35
C ALA A 46 7.35 -6.03 -0.33
N ASP A 47 7.82 -6.18 -1.58
CA ASP A 47 7.63 -7.41 -2.37
C ASP A 47 8.94 -8.10 -2.72
N LYS A 48 9.93 -7.32 -3.17
CA LYS A 48 11.26 -7.82 -3.49
C LYS A 48 12.31 -6.87 -2.97
N ASP A 49 13.50 -7.40 -2.74
CA ASP A 49 14.68 -6.58 -2.53
C ASP A 49 15.82 -7.04 -3.44
N PHE A 50 16.78 -6.15 -3.62
CA PHE A 50 18.07 -6.52 -4.21
C PHE A 50 19.17 -5.65 -3.62
N ARG A 51 20.39 -6.20 -3.63
CA ARG A 51 21.58 -5.50 -3.19
C ARG A 51 22.23 -4.78 -4.37
N ARG A 52 22.45 -3.48 -4.22
CA ARG A 52 23.24 -2.67 -5.16
C ARG A 52 24.73 -2.98 -5.02
N THR A 53 25.50 -2.58 -6.02
CA THR A 53 26.97 -2.72 -6.05
C THR A 53 27.67 -1.97 -4.91
N ASP A 54 27.06 -0.91 -4.36
CA ASP A 54 27.56 -0.17 -3.19
C ASP A 54 27.15 -0.82 -1.85
N GLY A 55 26.58 -2.03 -1.88
CA GLY A 55 26.19 -2.79 -0.69
C GLY A 55 24.85 -2.39 -0.09
N LYS A 56 24.19 -1.32 -0.58
CA LYS A 56 22.88 -0.87 -0.11
C LYS A 56 21.75 -1.76 -0.62
N ILE A 57 20.73 -1.95 0.19
CA ILE A 57 19.52 -2.70 -0.18
C ILE A 57 18.51 -1.74 -0.81
N VAL A 58 17.90 -2.16 -1.91
CA VAL A 58 16.76 -1.48 -2.54
C VAL A 58 15.53 -2.34 -2.36
N ASN A 59 14.49 -1.78 -1.76
CA ASN A 59 13.17 -2.41 -1.66
C ASN A 59 12.33 -2.01 -2.87
N LEU A 60 11.80 -3.01 -3.57
CA LEU A 60 10.74 -2.84 -4.56
C LEU A 60 9.40 -2.97 -3.87
N LEU A 61 8.62 -1.89 -3.92
CA LEU A 61 7.31 -1.82 -3.30
C LEU A 61 6.22 -2.16 -4.33
N CYS A 62 5.34 -3.10 -3.98
CA CYS A 62 4.10 -3.37 -4.68
C CYS A 62 3.06 -2.31 -4.31
N VAL A 63 2.45 -1.69 -5.32
CA VAL A 63 1.37 -0.71 -5.16
C VAL A 63 0.04 -1.45 -5.19
N MET A 64 -0.59 -1.59 -4.01
CA MET A 64 -1.87 -2.28 -3.85
C MET A 64 -2.95 -1.28 -3.44
N PRO A 65 -4.06 -1.14 -4.19
CA PRO A 65 -5.19 -0.35 -3.73
C PRO A 65 -5.84 -1.05 -2.53
N ALA A 66 -6.29 -0.30 -1.53
CA ALA A 66 -6.80 -0.80 -0.26
C ALA A 66 -8.16 -0.18 0.11
N TYR A 67 -9.03 -0.99 0.72
CA TYR A 67 -10.26 -0.52 1.34
C TYR A 67 -9.96 0.21 2.64
N ARG A 68 -10.90 1.05 3.10
CA ARG A 68 -10.78 1.78 4.37
C ARG A 68 -10.48 0.87 5.57
N ALA A 69 -11.15 -0.28 5.66
CA ALA A 69 -10.97 -1.22 6.75
C ALA A 69 -9.56 -1.85 6.76
N GLU A 70 -9.01 -2.14 5.58
CA GLU A 70 -7.67 -2.70 5.43
C GLU A 70 -6.59 -1.67 5.77
N ALA A 71 -6.77 -0.43 5.30
CA ALA A 71 -5.93 0.71 5.68
C ALA A 71 -5.93 0.94 7.20
N ALA A 72 -7.10 0.89 7.83
CA ALA A 72 -7.22 1.01 9.28
C ALA A 72 -6.50 -0.14 10.01
N LEU A 73 -6.62 -1.38 9.52
CA LEU A 73 -5.92 -2.52 10.09
C LEU A 73 -4.39 -2.35 10.03
N ALA A 74 -3.85 -1.90 8.90
CA ALA A 74 -2.42 -1.64 8.75
C ALA A 74 -1.91 -0.51 9.66
N LEU A 75 -2.71 0.54 9.88
CA LEU A 75 -2.39 1.64 10.79
C LEU A 75 -2.43 1.23 12.26
N GLN A 76 -3.28 0.26 12.61
CA GLN A 76 -3.34 -0.29 13.97
C GLN A 76 -2.19 -1.27 14.23
N PHE A 77 -2.02 -2.26 13.36
CA PHE A 77 -1.00 -3.29 13.52
C PHE A 77 -0.63 -3.96 12.19
N ILE A 78 0.56 -3.65 11.68
CA ILE A 78 1.06 -4.17 10.40
C ILE A 78 1.03 -5.71 10.31
N PRO A 79 1.44 -6.49 11.34
CA PRO A 79 1.38 -7.95 11.26
C PRO A 79 -0.02 -8.51 11.00
N ASP A 80 -1.07 -7.91 11.57
CA ASP A 80 -2.44 -8.38 11.34
C ASP A 80 -2.91 -8.12 9.92
N PHE A 81 -2.52 -6.98 9.34
CA PHE A 81 -2.75 -6.69 7.93
C PHE A 81 -2.07 -7.73 7.03
N LEU A 82 -0.79 -8.06 7.28
CA LEU A 82 -0.05 -9.05 6.50
C LEU A 82 -0.67 -10.45 6.65
N ASN A 83 -1.02 -10.85 7.86
CA ASN A 83 -1.70 -12.13 8.12
C ASN A 83 -3.08 -12.20 7.44
N ALA A 84 -3.83 -11.10 7.42
CA ALA A 84 -5.11 -11.05 6.72
C ALA A 84 -4.93 -11.12 5.19
N LEU A 85 -3.92 -10.43 4.66
CA LEU A 85 -3.55 -10.51 3.24
C LEU A 85 -3.21 -11.96 2.85
N ASP A 86 -2.33 -12.62 3.61
CA ASP A 86 -1.90 -14.00 3.34
C ASP A 86 -3.06 -15.00 3.41
N ARG A 87 -3.93 -14.89 4.42
CA ARG A 87 -5.09 -15.79 4.57
C ARG A 87 -6.14 -15.60 3.49
N SER A 88 -6.34 -14.36 3.03
CA SER A 88 -7.40 -14.03 2.08
C SER A 88 -7.11 -14.56 0.67
N GLY A 89 -5.83 -14.79 0.32
CA GLY A 89 -5.42 -15.19 -1.02
C GLY A 89 -5.73 -14.13 -2.10
N VAL A 90 -6.08 -12.90 -1.72
CA VAL A 90 -6.41 -11.86 -2.69
C VAL A 90 -5.18 -11.45 -3.49
N SER A 91 -5.41 -11.15 -4.77
CA SER A 91 -4.34 -10.62 -5.61
C SER A 91 -3.84 -9.28 -5.06
N ARG A 92 -2.51 -9.19 -4.91
CA ARG A 92 -1.80 -7.92 -4.61
C ARG A 92 -1.80 -6.97 -5.82
N ILE A 93 -2.11 -7.49 -7.01
CA ILE A 93 -2.25 -6.71 -8.25
C ILE A 93 -3.62 -6.05 -8.27
N PHE A 94 -3.69 -4.84 -8.84
CA PHE A 94 -4.95 -4.09 -9.01
C PHE A 94 -6.03 -4.96 -9.69
N ALA A 95 -7.09 -5.25 -8.92
CA ALA A 95 -8.29 -5.94 -9.37
C ALA A 95 -9.51 -5.16 -8.82
N PRO A 96 -10.26 -4.41 -9.66
CA PRO A 96 -11.32 -3.48 -9.20
C PRO A 96 -12.36 -4.10 -8.27
N ASN A 97 -12.63 -5.38 -8.46
CA ASN A 97 -13.68 -6.14 -7.78
C ASN A 97 -13.11 -7.19 -6.81
N ARG A 98 -11.85 -7.06 -6.37
CA ARG A 98 -11.32 -8.00 -5.37
C ARG A 98 -12.11 -7.87 -4.07
N PRO A 99 -12.36 -8.96 -3.33
CA PRO A 99 -12.94 -8.85 -2.00
C PRO A 99 -11.97 -8.12 -1.07
N SER A 100 -12.53 -7.56 0.01
CA SER A 100 -11.75 -7.05 1.14
C SER A 100 -11.05 -8.21 1.85
N LEU A 101 -9.80 -8.01 2.28
CA LEU A 101 -9.08 -8.96 3.14
C LEU A 101 -9.48 -8.85 4.63
N VAL A 102 -10.21 -7.78 4.97
CA VAL A 102 -10.87 -7.63 6.28
C VAL A 102 -12.33 -7.99 6.11
N THR A 103 -12.75 -9.06 6.77
CA THR A 103 -14.15 -9.55 6.88
C THR A 103 -14.78 -9.11 8.19
#